data_AF-A0AAN7E7R7-F1
#
_entry.id   AF-A0AAN7E7R7-F1
#
_cell.length_a   1.000
_cell.length_b   1.000
_cell.length_c   1.000
_cell.angle_alpha   90.00
_cell.angle_beta   90.00
_cell.angle_gamma   90.00
#
_symmetry.space_group_name_H-M   'P 1'
#
loop_
_entity.id
_entity.type
_entity.pdbx_description
1 polymer ?
#
loop_
_entity_poly.entity_id
_entity_poly.type
_entity_poly.pdbx_seq_one_letter_code
_entity_poly.pdbx_strand_id
1 'polypeptide(L)'
;MKGNNSIDDDNLWTPQLEKLFIDIMLKEINKGNMADGQFSFDTWKKMLAALNELGKRSFTMTQFKGKFNRMRLLHREFSTPINQTGFGWNAETNTVHALEESWQNYCRAHSKAKMFQTKALSNYNLLGLIFNKSIATGVLQCASTQDPPNLDEENALEE
;
A
#
# COMPACT_ATOMS: atom_id res chain seq x y z
N MET A 1 1.37 -12.98 20.85
CA MET A 1 0.17 -13.50 20.16
C MET A 1 -0.21 -12.54 19.04
N LYS A 2 0.03 -12.89 17.77
CA LYS A 2 -0.32 -12.07 16.60
C LYS A 2 -1.79 -12.31 16.29
N GLY A 3 -2.67 -11.51 16.90
CA GLY A 3 -4.11 -11.57 16.70
C GLY A 3 -4.48 -11.16 15.28
N ASN A 4 -5.33 -11.98 14.68
CA ASN A 4 -5.95 -11.85 13.36
C ASN A 4 -6.50 -10.42 13.14
N ASN A 5 -5.86 -9.63 12.27
CA ASN A 5 -6.32 -8.29 11.90
C ASN A 5 -6.78 -8.22 10.43
N SER A 6 -6.91 -9.39 9.76
CA SER A 6 -7.22 -9.48 8.33
C SER A 6 -8.71 -9.67 8.03
N ILE A 7 -9.48 -10.28 8.95
CA ILE A 7 -10.90 -10.60 8.72
C ILE A 7 -11.79 -9.36 8.94
N ASP A 8 -11.43 -8.49 9.88
CA ASP A 8 -12.20 -7.28 10.17
C ASP A 8 -12.04 -6.19 9.10
N ASP A 9 -10.85 -6.06 8.48
CA ASP A 9 -10.60 -5.02 7.48
C ASP A 9 -11.28 -5.33 6.14
N ASP A 10 -11.36 -6.60 5.74
CA ASP A 10 -12.06 -7.04 4.53
C ASP A 10 -13.59 -6.91 4.67
N ASN A 11 -14.15 -7.13 5.86
CA ASN A 11 -15.56 -6.85 6.15
C ASN A 11 -15.86 -5.34 6.22
N LEU A 12 -14.86 -4.56 6.61
CA LEU A 12 -14.99 -3.12 6.76
C LEU A 12 -14.90 -2.40 5.41
N TRP A 13 -14.00 -2.84 4.51
CA TRP A 13 -13.72 -2.24 3.20
C TRP A 13 -14.18 -3.15 2.05
N THR A 14 -15.48 -3.15 1.78
CA THR A 14 -16.02 -3.87 0.61
C THR A 14 -15.50 -3.28 -0.70
N PRO A 15 -15.48 -4.04 -1.81
CA PRO A 15 -15.01 -3.54 -3.11
C PRO A 15 -15.72 -2.25 -3.56
N GLN A 16 -17.02 -2.12 -3.26
CA GLN A 16 -17.78 -0.91 -3.57
C GLN A 16 -17.29 0.30 -2.76
N LEU A 17 -17.01 0.09 -1.47
CA LEU A 17 -16.51 1.14 -0.59
C LEU A 17 -15.07 1.53 -0.92
N GLU A 18 -14.23 0.56 -1.29
CA GLU A 18 -12.88 0.84 -1.80
C GLU A 18 -12.92 1.67 -3.08
N LYS A 19 -13.80 1.32 -4.03
CA LYS A 19 -13.98 2.12 -5.25
C LYS A 19 -14.43 3.54 -4.92
N LEU A 20 -15.40 3.70 -4.01
CA LEU A 20 -15.85 5.01 -3.55
C LEU A 20 -14.71 5.81 -2.90
N PHE A 21 -13.89 5.18 -2.08
CA PHE A 21 -12.70 5.78 -1.47
C PHE A 21 -11.72 6.30 -2.53
N ILE A 22 -11.43 5.50 -3.56
CA ILE A 22 -10.59 5.90 -4.69
C ILE A 22 -11.21 7.08 -5.46
N ASP A 23 -12.50 7.00 -5.77
CA ASP A 23 -13.21 8.03 -6.53
C ASP A 23 -13.21 9.39 -5.78
N ILE A 24 -13.34 9.38 -4.44
CA ILE A 24 -13.25 10.59 -3.62
C ILE A 24 -11.85 11.21 -3.68
N MET A 25 -10.79 10.40 -3.58
CA MET A 25 -9.42 10.89 -3.66
C MET A 25 -9.11 11.48 -5.04
N LEU A 26 -9.51 10.80 -6.11
CA LEU A 26 -9.31 11.29 -7.48
C LEU A 26 -10.02 12.63 -7.72
N LYS A 27 -11.22 12.81 -7.17
CA LYS A 27 -11.93 14.10 -7.24
C LYS A 27 -11.14 15.23 -6.58
N GLU A 28 -10.54 14.99 -5.43
CA GLU A 28 -9.73 16.02 -4.74
C GLU A 28 -8.39 16.27 -5.44
N ILE A 29 -7.77 15.25 -6.02
CA ILE A 29 -6.56 15.39 -6.84
C ILE A 29 -6.86 16.25 -8.08
N ASN A 30 -7.97 16.00 -8.76
CA ASN A 30 -8.38 16.77 -9.94
C ASN A 30 -8.69 18.24 -9.62
N LYS A 31 -9.00 18.56 -8.36
CA LYS A 31 -9.14 19.94 -7.86
C LYS A 31 -7.81 20.59 -7.48
N GLY A 32 -6.70 19.86 -7.55
CA GLY A 32 -5.37 20.34 -7.14
C GLY A 32 -5.11 20.28 -5.63
N ASN A 33 -5.92 19.56 -4.86
CA ASN A 33 -5.81 19.52 -3.39
C ASN A 33 -4.77 18.52 -2.87
N MET A 34 -3.88 18.02 -3.74
CA MET A 34 -2.77 17.13 -3.42
C MET A 34 -1.47 17.75 -3.92
N ALA A 35 -0.59 18.12 -2.98
CA ALA A 35 0.73 18.67 -3.26
C ALA A 35 1.80 17.67 -2.79
N ASP A 36 2.79 17.37 -3.65
CA ASP A 36 3.85 16.38 -3.38
C ASP A 36 3.34 15.02 -2.87
N GLY A 37 2.14 14.65 -3.33
CA GLY A 37 1.48 13.43 -2.92
C GLY A 37 0.93 13.41 -1.49
N GLN A 38 0.75 14.59 -0.89
CA GLN A 38 0.16 14.78 0.42
C GLN A 38 -1.13 15.60 0.31
N PHE A 39 -2.14 15.18 1.05
CA PHE A 39 -3.37 15.97 1.24
C PHE A 39 -3.26 16.80 2.51
N SER A 40 -3.79 18.02 2.46
CA SER A 40 -3.93 18.87 3.65
C SER A 40 -4.87 18.23 4.68
N PHE A 41 -4.77 18.65 5.95
CA PHE A 41 -5.66 18.16 7.00
C PHE A 41 -7.14 18.42 6.71
N ASP A 42 -7.47 19.59 6.16
CA ASP A 42 -8.83 19.93 5.78
C ASP A 42 -9.32 19.08 4.61
N THR A 43 -8.45 18.78 3.64
CA THR A 43 -8.76 17.86 2.55
C THR A 43 -9.03 16.45 3.10
N TRP A 44 -8.21 15.96 4.04
CA TRP A 44 -8.47 14.68 4.72
C TRP A 44 -9.83 14.65 5.41
N LYS A 45 -10.18 15.71 6.17
CA LYS A 45 -11.48 15.83 6.83
C LYS A 45 -12.64 15.81 5.85
N LYS A 46 -12.53 16.57 4.75
CA LYS A 46 -13.55 16.61 3.69
C LYS A 46 -13.76 15.25 3.04
N MET A 47 -12.68 14.56 2.69
CA MET A 47 -12.75 13.23 2.08
C MET A 47 -13.37 12.20 3.04
N LEU A 48 -13.00 12.24 4.33
CA LEU A 48 -13.58 11.36 5.35
C LEU A 48 -15.09 11.59 5.51
N ALA A 49 -15.52 12.86 5.61
CA ALA A 49 -16.93 13.20 5.74
C ALA A 49 -17.74 12.70 4.53
N ALA A 50 -17.23 12.93 3.32
CA ALA A 50 -17.85 12.44 2.09
C ALA A 50 -17.95 10.92 2.05
N LEU A 51 -16.90 10.19 2.47
CA LEU A 51 -16.92 8.73 2.51
C LEU A 51 -17.97 8.21 3.48
N ASN A 52 -18.05 8.78 4.68
CA ASN A 52 -19.01 8.37 5.70
C ASN A 52 -20.45 8.63 5.25
N GLU A 53 -20.70 9.77 4.62
CA GLU A 53 -22.01 10.15 4.10
C GLU A 53 -22.47 9.24 2.96
N LEU A 54 -21.60 8.99 1.98
CA LEU A 54 -21.90 8.22 0.78
C LEU A 54 -21.88 6.71 1.05
N GLY A 55 -20.92 6.24 1.84
CA GLY A 55 -20.76 4.84 2.22
C GLY A 55 -21.69 4.39 3.33
N LYS A 56 -22.43 5.32 3.97
CA LYS A 56 -23.28 5.06 5.15
C LYS A 56 -22.51 4.33 6.26
N ARG A 57 -21.31 4.83 6.55
CA ARG A 57 -20.38 4.31 7.57
C ARG A 57 -19.92 5.43 8.49
N SER A 58 -19.26 5.06 9.59
CA SER A 58 -18.72 5.99 10.58
C SER A 58 -17.22 5.74 10.79
N PHE A 59 -16.44 5.88 9.73
CA PHE A 59 -14.99 5.79 9.81
C PHE A 59 -14.39 6.91 10.63
N THR A 60 -13.34 6.57 11.37
CA THR A 60 -12.44 7.52 12.01
C THR A 60 -11.34 7.97 11.04
N MET A 61 -10.72 9.11 11.34
CA MET A 61 -9.56 9.60 10.59
C MET A 61 -8.41 8.58 10.57
N THR A 62 -8.20 7.87 11.68
CA THR A 62 -7.18 6.83 11.80
C THR A 62 -7.44 5.66 10.86
N GLN A 63 -8.68 5.15 10.79
CA GLN A 63 -9.04 4.08 9.86
C GLN A 63 -8.89 4.52 8.40
N PHE A 64 -9.31 5.76 8.08
CA PHE A 64 -9.22 6.32 6.73
C PHE A 64 -7.77 6.44 6.25
N LYS A 65 -6.90 7.06 7.07
CA LYS A 65 -5.46 7.17 6.75
C LYS A 65 -4.75 5.82 6.77
N GLY A 66 -5.17 4.91 7.65
CA GLY A 66 -4.68 3.53 7.67
C GLY A 66 -4.97 2.81 6.36
N LYS A 67 -6.19 2.94 5.81
CA LYS A 67 -6.55 2.39 4.50
C LYS A 67 -5.70 2.99 3.39
N PHE A 68 -5.54 4.32 3.35
CA PHE A 68 -4.67 4.99 2.38
C PHE A 68 -3.25 4.43 2.38
N ASN A 69 -2.63 4.33 3.56
CA ASN A 69 -1.25 3.84 3.70
C ASN A 69 -1.11 2.39 3.27
N ARG A 70 -2.08 1.53 3.61
CA ARG A 70 -2.09 0.12 3.17
C ARG A 70 -2.20 0.01 1.66
N MET A 71 -3.07 0.79 1.02
CA MET A 71 -3.21 0.82 -0.44
C MET A 71 -1.95 1.35 -1.13
N ARG A 72 -1.31 2.38 -0.55
CA ARG A 72 -0.02 2.90 -1.04
C ARG A 72 1.08 1.84 -0.99
N LEU A 73 1.17 1.12 0.13
CA LEU A 73 2.14 0.04 0.29
C LEU A 73 1.85 -1.09 -0.71
N LEU A 74 0.59 -1.51 -0.84
CA LEU A 74 0.17 -2.54 -1.77
C LEU A 74 0.53 -2.18 -3.23
N HIS A 75 0.26 -0.93 -3.62
CA HIS A 75 0.64 -0.42 -4.93
C HIS A 75 2.17 -0.44 -5.13
N ARG A 76 2.95 -0.01 -4.13
CA ARG A 76 4.43 -0.04 -4.18
C ARG A 76 4.96 -1.47 -4.34
N GLU A 77 4.45 -2.41 -3.54
CA GLU A 77 4.84 -3.82 -3.59
C GLU A 77 4.49 -4.43 -4.96
N PHE A 78 3.34 -4.06 -5.53
CA PHE A 78 2.93 -4.52 -6.86
C PHE A 78 3.77 -3.89 -8.00
N SER A 79 4.17 -2.63 -7.86
CA SER A 79 5.03 -1.94 -8.84
C SER A 79 6.50 -2.41 -8.80
N THR A 80 6.95 -3.02 -7.71
CA THR A 80 8.35 -3.44 -7.55
C THR A 80 8.78 -4.52 -8.56
N PRO A 81 8.01 -5.62 -8.77
CA PRO A 81 8.36 -6.62 -9.79
C PRO A 81 8.24 -6.08 -11.22
N ILE A 82 7.28 -5.19 -11.52
CA ILE A 82 7.12 -4.58 -12.86
C ILE A 82 8.39 -3.81 -13.29
N ASN A 83 9.16 -3.27 -12.33
CA ASN A 83 10.41 -2.58 -12.61
C ASN A 83 11.63 -3.51 -12.78
N GLN A 84 11.44 -4.83 -12.75
CA GLN A 84 12.51 -5.82 -12.99
C GLN A 84 12.46 -6.37 -14.41
N THR A 85 13.64 -6.66 -14.97
CA THR A 85 13.78 -7.31 -16.28
C THR A 85 13.02 -8.64 -16.30
N GLY A 86 12.13 -8.81 -17.29
CA GLY A 86 11.35 -10.05 -17.47
C GLY A 86 9.91 -9.98 -16.95
N PHE A 87 9.50 -8.88 -16.33
CA PHE A 87 8.10 -8.62 -15.96
C PHE A 87 7.51 -7.57 -16.90
N GLY A 88 6.43 -7.94 -17.59
CA GLY A 88 5.57 -7.07 -18.36
C GLY A 88 4.30 -6.72 -17.58
N TRP A 89 3.72 -5.56 -17.89
CA TRP A 89 2.44 -5.13 -17.32
C TRP A 89 1.37 -5.08 -18.40
N ASN A 90 0.22 -5.70 -18.13
CA ASN A 90 -0.95 -5.61 -19.00
C ASN A 90 -1.95 -4.59 -18.42
N ALA A 91 -2.09 -3.47 -19.15
CA ALA A 91 -2.95 -2.35 -18.78
C ALA A 91 -4.45 -2.67 -18.82
N GLU A 92 -4.85 -3.58 -19.73
CA GLU A 92 -6.25 -3.94 -19.95
C GLU A 92 -6.77 -4.83 -18.82
N THR A 93 -5.94 -5.76 -18.34
CA THR A 93 -6.31 -6.72 -17.30
C THR A 93 -5.81 -6.34 -15.90
N ASN A 94 -5.00 -5.28 -15.76
CA ASN A 94 -4.30 -4.91 -14.53
C ASN A 94 -3.50 -6.08 -13.92
N THR A 95 -2.88 -6.90 -14.76
CA THR A 95 -2.07 -8.07 -14.34
C THR A 95 -0.61 -7.90 -14.72
N VAL A 96 0.28 -8.42 -13.87
CA VAL A 96 1.70 -8.55 -14.19
C VAL A 96 1.90 -9.87 -14.92
N HIS A 97 2.42 -9.80 -16.14
CA HIS A 97 2.78 -10.97 -16.94
C HIS A 97 4.29 -11.18 -16.85
N ALA A 98 4.70 -12.38 -16.49
CA ALA A 98 6.10 -12.79 -16.54
C ALA A 98 6.16 -14.30 -16.80
N LEU A 99 7.34 -14.80 -17.18
CA LEU A 99 7.56 -16.23 -17.25
C LEU A 99 7.41 -16.85 -15.85
N GLU A 100 6.93 -18.09 -15.79
CA GLU A 100 6.77 -18.83 -14.53
C GLU A 100 8.10 -18.88 -13.74
N GLU A 101 9.22 -19.05 -14.45
CA GLU A 101 10.56 -19.01 -13.86
C GLU A 101 10.89 -17.65 -13.23
N SER A 102 10.51 -16.54 -13.87
CA SER A 102 10.67 -15.19 -13.33
C SER A 102 9.85 -15.00 -12.06
N TRP A 103 8.60 -15.46 -12.03
CA TRP A 103 7.77 -15.46 -10.81
C TRP A 103 8.35 -16.32 -9.69
N GLN A 104 8.85 -17.52 -10.01
CA GLN A 104 9.46 -18.41 -9.03
C GLN A 104 10.72 -17.82 -8.42
N ASN A 105 11.63 -17.28 -9.24
CA ASN A 105 12.83 -16.61 -8.75
C ASN A 105 12.49 -15.37 -7.91
N TYR A 106 11.52 -14.56 -8.34
CA TYR A 106 11.09 -13.41 -7.57
C TYR A 106 10.47 -13.80 -6.23
N CYS A 107 9.61 -14.83 -6.21
CA CYS A 107 8.93 -15.29 -5.00
C CYS A 107 9.87 -15.99 -4.00
N ARG A 108 11.04 -16.49 -4.44
CA ARG A 108 12.09 -17.00 -3.54
C ARG A 108 12.64 -15.89 -2.65
N ALA A 109 12.82 -14.68 -3.20
CA ALA A 109 13.27 -13.51 -2.45
C ALA A 109 12.10 -12.74 -1.81
N HIS A 110 10.90 -12.80 -2.39
CA HIS A 110 9.73 -12.02 -2.00
C HIS A 110 8.50 -12.91 -1.82
N SER A 111 8.45 -13.68 -0.72
CA SER A 111 7.38 -14.66 -0.47
C SER A 111 5.95 -14.09 -0.50
N LYS A 112 5.77 -12.80 -0.16
CA LYS A 112 4.49 -12.08 -0.23
C LYS A 112 4.03 -11.82 -1.66
N ALA A 113 4.93 -11.80 -2.64
CA ALA A 113 4.60 -11.51 -4.04
C ALA A 113 3.77 -12.62 -4.70
N LYS A 114 3.74 -13.83 -4.12
CA LYS A 114 2.88 -14.94 -4.58
C LYS A 114 1.41 -14.54 -4.69
N MET A 115 0.93 -13.62 -3.85
CA MET A 115 -0.45 -13.15 -3.94
C MET A 115 -0.75 -12.39 -5.24
N PHE A 116 0.27 -11.79 -5.87
CA PHE A 116 0.14 -11.04 -7.12
C PHE A 116 0.17 -11.92 -8.37
N GLN A 117 0.64 -13.17 -8.26
CA GLN A 117 0.59 -14.15 -9.34
C GLN A 117 -0.83 -14.67 -9.58
N THR A 118 -1.67 -14.69 -8.53
CA THR A 118 -3.01 -15.29 -8.54
C THR A 118 -4.15 -14.29 -8.46
N LYS A 119 -3.89 -13.06 -7.99
CA LYS A 119 -4.90 -12.00 -7.90
C LYS A 119 -4.50 -10.80 -8.74
N ALA A 120 -5.35 -10.42 -9.69
CA ALA A 120 -5.31 -9.11 -10.31
C ALA A 120 -5.49 -8.04 -9.23
N LEU A 121 -4.69 -6.97 -9.28
CA LEU A 121 -4.87 -5.85 -8.37
C LEU A 121 -5.97 -4.94 -8.92
N SER A 122 -7.20 -5.15 -8.45
CA SER A 122 -8.34 -4.30 -8.81
C SER A 122 -8.00 -2.83 -8.59
N ASN A 123 -8.30 -1.99 -9.59
CA ASN A 123 -8.06 -0.54 -9.59
C ASN A 123 -6.57 -0.11 -9.65
N TYR A 124 -5.62 -0.98 -9.99
CA TYR A 124 -4.19 -0.60 -10.07
C TYR A 124 -3.95 0.68 -10.89
N ASN A 125 -4.54 0.80 -12.08
CA ASN A 125 -4.50 2.04 -12.89
C ASN A 125 -4.89 3.30 -12.10
N LEU A 126 -5.98 3.23 -11.34
CA LEU A 126 -6.47 4.36 -10.54
C LEU A 126 -5.53 4.66 -9.36
N LEU A 127 -4.95 3.63 -8.76
CA LEU A 127 -3.92 3.80 -7.71
C LEU A 127 -2.65 4.43 -8.28
N GLY A 128 -2.29 4.11 -9.53
CA GLY A 128 -1.19 4.76 -10.24
C GLY A 128 -1.39 6.27 -10.37
N LEU A 129 -2.62 6.73 -10.67
CA LEU A 129 -2.93 8.17 -10.75
C LEU A 129 -2.74 8.89 -9.41
N ILE A 130 -3.00 8.20 -8.30
CA ILE A 130 -2.89 8.73 -6.93
C ILE A 130 -1.43 8.68 -6.45
N PHE A 131 -0.76 7.55 -6.64
CA PHE A 131 0.51 7.26 -5.98
C PHE A 131 1.74 7.48 -6.85
N ASN A 132 1.69 7.33 -8.19
CA ASN A 132 2.89 7.51 -9.03
C ASN A 132 3.43 8.94 -8.94
N LYS A 133 2.55 9.94 -8.89
CA LYS A 133 2.95 11.35 -8.68
C LYS A 133 3.57 11.60 -7.29
N SER A 134 3.22 10.79 -6.28
CA SER A 134 3.79 10.87 -4.93
C SER A 134 5.10 10.09 -4.78
N ILE A 135 5.31 9.05 -5.58
CA ILE A 135 6.48 8.16 -5.50
C ILE A 135 7.70 8.77 -6.22
N ALA A 136 7.50 9.65 -7.20
CA ALA A 136 8.57 10.38 -7.87
C ALA A 136 9.39 11.28 -6.92
N THR A 137 8.80 11.71 -5.81
CA THR A 137 9.50 12.41 -4.72
C THR A 137 10.04 11.37 -3.73
N GLY A 138 11.20 10.80 -4.04
CA GLY A 138 11.82 9.68 -3.34
C GLY A 138 12.26 9.94 -1.90
N VAL A 139 11.33 10.24 -0.98
CA VAL A 139 11.60 10.26 0.46
C VAL A 139 10.45 9.57 1.18
N LEU A 140 10.76 8.40 1.74
CA LEU A 140 10.48 8.01 3.13
C LEU A 140 10.78 6.51 3.26
N GLN A 141 12.02 6.23 3.64
CA GLN A 141 12.40 4.98 4.28
C GLN A 141 11.60 4.85 5.59
N CYS A 142 10.74 3.85 5.69
CA CYS A 142 10.45 3.30 7.01
C CYS A 142 11.56 2.28 7.30
N ALA A 143 12.67 2.77 7.84
CA ALA A 143 13.58 1.92 8.59
C ALA A 143 12.81 1.45 9.83
N SER A 144 12.43 0.17 9.85
CA SER A 144 12.03 -0.50 11.08
C SER A 144 13.32 -0.79 11.85
N THR A 145 13.78 0.17 12.65
CA THR A 145 14.80 -0.08 13.67
C THR A 145 14.23 -1.07 14.68
N GLN A 146 14.69 -2.31 14.61
CA GLN A 146 14.67 -3.22 15.76
C GLN A 146 16.11 -3.64 16.02
N ASP A 147 16.68 -2.91 16.98
CA ASP A 147 17.78 -3.12 17.93
C ASP A 147 19.08 -3.87 17.54
N PRO A 148 20.26 -3.31 17.90
CA PRO A 148 21.56 -3.98 17.82
C PRO A 148 21.72 -5.09 18.89
N PRO A 149 22.71 -5.99 18.71
CA PRO A 149 22.72 -7.32 19.31
C PRO A 149 23.08 -7.34 20.81
N ASN A 150 22.63 -8.44 21.43
CA ASN A 150 22.94 -8.95 22.75
C ASN A 150 24.35 -8.58 23.25
N LEU A 151 24.41 -7.96 24.43
CA LEU A 151 25.64 -7.75 25.20
C LEU A 151 25.69 -8.79 26.33
N ASP A 152 26.09 -10.01 25.99
CA ASP A 152 26.50 -11.03 26.94
C ASP A 152 27.88 -11.54 26.50
N GLU A 153 28.94 -10.99 27.09
CA GLU A 153 30.21 -11.71 27.21
C GLU A 153 30.89 -11.30 28.52
N GLU A 154 30.57 -12.09 29.54
CA GLU A 154 31.39 -12.39 30.71
C GLU A 154 32.82 -12.73 30.27
N ASN A 155 33.81 -12.00 30.78
CA ASN A 155 35.14 -12.55 30.95
C ASN A 155 35.83 -11.99 32.19
N ALA A 156 36.30 -12.94 32.98
CA ALA A 156 36.94 -12.84 34.27
C ALA A 156 38.43 -12.47 34.14
N LEU A 157 39.01 -11.86 35.21
CA LEU A 157 40.41 -11.98 35.67
C LEU A 157 41.49 -11.44 34.69
N GLU A 158 42.52 -10.66 35.01
CA GLU A 158 43.44 -10.35 36.12
C GLU A 158 43.92 -8.89 35.82
N GLU A 159 44.39 -8.03 36.72
CA GLU A 159 45.38 -8.15 37.81
C GLU A 159 45.20 -6.96 38.78
#